data_AF-B4I8U1-F1
#
_entry.id   AF-B4I8U1-F1
#
_cell.length_a   1.000
_cell.length_b   1.000
_cell.length_c   1.000
_cell.angle_alpha   90.00
_cell.angle_beta   90.00
_cell.angle_gamma   90.00
#
_symmetry.space_group_name_H-M   'P 1'
#
loop_
_entity.id
_entity.type
_entity.pdbx_description
1 polymer ?
#
loop_
_entity_poly.entity_id
_entity_poly.type
_entity_poly.pdbx_seq_one_letter_code
_entity_poly.pdbx_strand_id
1 'polypeptide(L)'
;MAHNYLQPVHDHFDDVDRFEDVDDDLFLQNKRTGAAKVPQQRSTNPFEMDDDDEEEITSSPSVAAQRLAYAEKRRAIEQRTLDSTNKSLGLLYETQEVGKATAVELAKQREQLEKTSHQLDEISSTLRFSQRHLTGLKSVFGGLKNYLSGNRDQPPTATGSPTGSQSSQEANSNINLGACGGASPSAPLSPAERYDNHPVSQLRGDPSSTYQPQRQAANPFQAQIDSNLEEMCSNLSVLKMLATDLGGEIESQNELLDNMNYKIEDVDLKIHKQNKDMSKLLKK
;
A
#
# COMPACT_ATOMS: atom_id res chain seq x y z
N MET A 1 -43.21 -16.99 -11.95
CA MET A 1 -42.63 -16.07 -10.95
C MET A 1 -41.14 -16.02 -11.24
N ALA A 2 -40.76 -15.35 -12.33
CA ALA A 2 -40.46 -13.92 -12.42
C ALA A 2 -39.02 -13.64 -11.97
N HIS A 3 -38.19 -13.42 -13.00
CA HIS A 3 -36.79 -13.04 -13.03
C HIS A 3 -36.55 -11.70 -12.33
N ASN A 4 -35.40 -11.50 -11.67
CA ASN A 4 -34.83 -10.16 -11.42
C ASN A 4 -33.37 -10.20 -10.91
N TYR A 5 -32.47 -10.76 -11.72
CA TYR A 5 -31.03 -10.49 -11.58
C TYR A 5 -30.50 -10.12 -12.96
N LEU A 6 -30.68 -8.85 -13.32
CA LEU A 6 -29.88 -8.08 -14.29
C LEU A 6 -30.45 -6.65 -14.27
N GLN A 7 -30.00 -5.83 -13.32
CA GLN A 7 -30.11 -4.38 -13.46
C GLN A 7 -28.74 -3.85 -13.89
N PRO A 8 -28.65 -3.04 -14.95
CA PRO A 8 -27.40 -2.38 -15.30
C PRO A 8 -26.95 -1.46 -14.16
N VAL A 9 -25.68 -1.56 -13.82
CA VAL A 9 -24.99 -0.57 -12.97
C VAL A 9 -25.04 0.74 -13.75
N HIS A 10 -25.59 1.79 -13.14
CA HIS A 10 -25.63 3.11 -13.74
C HIS A 10 -24.19 3.64 -13.77
N ASP A 11 -23.63 3.78 -14.98
CA ASP A 11 -22.30 4.28 -15.23
C ASP A 11 -22.16 5.71 -14.66
N HIS A 12 -21.36 5.85 -13.61
CA HIS A 12 -20.98 7.13 -13.00
C HIS A 12 -19.83 7.81 -13.77
N PHE A 13 -19.78 7.61 -15.10
CA PHE A 13 -18.72 8.07 -15.99
C PHE A 13 -19.22 8.69 -17.30
N ASP A 14 -20.52 9.00 -17.41
CA ASP A 14 -21.12 9.69 -18.57
C ASP A 14 -21.43 11.18 -18.30
N ASP A 15 -20.66 11.84 -17.43
CA ASP A 15 -20.75 13.30 -17.20
C ASP A 15 -19.73 14.08 -18.04
N VAL A 16 -19.48 13.64 -19.28
CA VAL A 16 -18.64 14.39 -20.25
C VAL A 16 -19.45 15.46 -20.99
N ASP A 17 -20.78 15.42 -20.93
CA ASP A 17 -21.67 16.37 -21.59
C ASP A 17 -22.14 17.53 -20.68
N ARG A 18 -21.56 17.70 -19.49
CA ARG A 18 -21.90 18.80 -18.57
C ARG A 18 -21.07 20.08 -18.79
N PHE A 19 -20.69 20.32 -20.05
CA PHE A 19 -20.04 21.55 -20.52
C PHE A 19 -20.86 22.30 -21.58
N GLU A 20 -22.11 21.91 -21.82
CA GLU A 20 -23.14 22.75 -22.44
C GLU A 20 -24.01 23.25 -21.27
N ASP A 21 -24.05 24.52 -20.87
CA ASP A 21 -24.39 25.68 -21.68
C ASP A 21 -23.56 26.89 -21.23
N VAL A 22 -22.66 27.36 -22.10
CA VAL A 22 -22.41 28.80 -22.14
C VAL A 22 -23.62 29.36 -22.88
N ASP A 23 -24.41 30.17 -22.19
CA ASP A 23 -25.65 30.76 -22.73
C ASP A 23 -25.30 31.69 -23.91
N ASP A 24 -25.22 31.12 -25.12
CA ASP A 24 -24.83 31.81 -26.35
C ASP A 24 -25.74 33.00 -26.68
N ASP A 25 -26.97 32.98 -26.14
CA ASP A 25 -27.95 34.04 -26.24
C ASP A 25 -27.51 35.32 -25.50
N LEU A 26 -26.76 35.20 -24.40
CA LEU A 26 -26.22 36.35 -23.67
C LEU A 26 -25.10 37.05 -24.45
N PHE A 27 -24.35 36.32 -25.27
CA PHE A 27 -23.28 36.86 -26.11
C PHE A 27 -23.83 37.58 -27.34
N LEU A 28 -24.92 37.09 -27.92
CA LEU A 28 -25.54 37.65 -29.12
C LEU A 28 -26.37 38.92 -28.85
N GLN A 29 -26.90 39.08 -27.65
CA GLN A 29 -27.80 40.18 -27.32
C GLN A 29 -27.11 41.55 -27.10
N ASN A 30 -25.77 41.57 -27.02
CA ASN A 30 -24.99 42.81 -26.89
C ASN A 30 -24.64 43.49 -28.24
N LYS A 31 -25.13 42.96 -29.38
CA LYS A 31 -24.95 43.61 -30.69
C LYS A 31 -26.17 44.45 -31.03
N ARG A 32 -26.08 45.71 -30.62
CA ARG A 32 -26.97 46.84 -30.94
C ARG A 32 -27.61 46.75 -32.33
N THR A 33 -28.93 46.86 -32.34
CA THR A 33 -29.75 47.34 -33.46
C THR A 33 -29.40 48.80 -33.77
N GLY A 34 -29.21 49.14 -35.06
CA GLY A 34 -29.03 50.54 -35.48
C GLY A 34 -28.41 50.67 -36.87
N ALA A 35 -29.21 51.09 -37.83
CA ALA A 35 -28.82 51.27 -39.23
C ALA A 35 -27.83 52.44 -39.47
N ALA A 36 -26.93 52.21 -40.43
CA ALA A 36 -26.25 53.14 -41.35
C ALA A 36 -25.74 54.51 -40.84
N LYS A 37 -24.42 54.60 -40.61
CA LYS A 37 -23.50 55.62 -41.18
C LYS A 37 -22.04 55.29 -40.87
N VAL A 38 -21.16 55.40 -41.85
CA VAL A 38 -19.69 55.30 -41.76
C VAL A 38 -19.12 56.58 -42.41
N PRO A 39 -17.90 57.08 -42.10
CA PRO A 39 -16.92 56.74 -41.07
C PRO A 39 -16.50 57.95 -40.19
N GLN A 40 -15.88 57.72 -39.03
CA GLN A 40 -14.64 58.42 -38.65
C GLN A 40 -13.78 57.51 -37.78
N GLN A 41 -12.50 57.44 -38.14
CA GLN A 41 -11.45 56.73 -37.43
C GLN A 41 -11.21 57.44 -36.09
N ARG A 42 -11.51 56.77 -34.97
CA ARG A 42 -10.96 57.13 -33.66
C ARG A 42 -9.91 56.09 -33.30
N SER A 43 -8.77 56.60 -32.85
CA SER A 43 -7.55 55.88 -32.49
C SER A 43 -7.81 54.80 -31.45
N THR A 44 -7.17 53.65 -31.66
CA THR A 44 -7.24 52.46 -30.80
C THR A 44 -6.28 52.56 -29.62
N ASN A 45 -6.27 53.68 -28.89
CA ASN A 45 -5.42 53.88 -27.73
C ASN A 45 -6.27 54.08 -26.46
N PRO A 46 -6.29 53.11 -25.51
CA PRO A 46 -7.16 53.12 -24.33
C PRO A 46 -6.65 53.97 -23.14
N PHE A 47 -5.75 54.92 -23.37
CA PHE A 47 -5.15 55.75 -22.30
C PHE A 47 -5.40 57.26 -22.44
N GLU A 48 -6.17 57.70 -23.44
CA GLU A 48 -6.65 59.09 -23.49
C GLU A 48 -8.01 59.15 -22.77
N MET A 49 -7.95 59.45 -21.48
CA MET A 49 -9.09 59.97 -20.71
C MET A 49 -9.20 61.45 -21.07
N ASP A 50 -10.15 61.82 -21.92
CA ASP A 50 -10.59 63.22 -21.99
C ASP A 50 -11.35 63.50 -20.68
N ASP A 51 -10.72 64.30 -19.83
CA ASP A 51 -11.34 64.98 -18.70
C ASP A 51 -12.43 65.92 -19.25
N ASP A 52 -13.68 65.47 -19.30
CA ASP A 52 -14.89 66.29 -19.23
C ASP A 52 -16.09 65.35 -19.40
N ASP A 53 -16.71 64.99 -18.27
CA ASP A 53 -18.16 64.96 -18.08
C ASP A 53 -18.46 64.17 -16.79
N GLU A 54 -18.82 64.93 -15.75
CA GLU A 54 -19.41 64.42 -14.53
C GLU A 54 -20.76 63.77 -14.82
N GLU A 55 -20.76 62.49 -15.20
CA GLU A 55 -21.94 61.65 -15.26
C GLU A 55 -21.75 60.46 -14.33
N GLU A 56 -22.20 60.70 -13.09
CA GLU A 56 -22.62 59.74 -12.07
C GLU A 56 -23.08 58.41 -12.70
N ILE A 57 -22.20 57.39 -12.70
CA ILE A 57 -22.51 56.03 -13.17
C ILE A 57 -23.48 55.41 -12.18
N THR A 58 -24.76 55.69 -12.42
CA THR A 58 -25.89 55.17 -11.66
C THR A 58 -25.89 53.64 -11.71
N SER A 59 -25.83 53.08 -10.52
CA SER A 59 -25.91 51.66 -10.20
C SER A 59 -27.09 50.97 -10.91
N SER A 60 -26.78 50.12 -11.90
CA SER A 60 -27.76 49.22 -12.50
C SER A 60 -28.09 48.08 -11.52
N PRO A 61 -29.35 47.92 -11.07
CA PRO A 61 -29.74 46.92 -10.05
C PRO A 61 -29.45 45.47 -10.47
N SER A 62 -29.33 45.21 -11.78
CA SER A 62 -28.95 43.92 -12.36
C SER A 62 -27.53 43.46 -11.94
N VAL A 63 -26.55 44.37 -11.89
CA VAL A 63 -25.16 44.02 -11.54
C VAL A 63 -25.02 43.68 -10.05
N ALA A 64 -25.78 44.37 -9.19
CA ALA A 64 -25.83 44.08 -7.76
C ALA A 64 -26.48 42.72 -7.48
N ALA A 65 -27.58 42.40 -8.16
CA ALA A 65 -28.25 41.10 -8.07
C ALA A 65 -27.34 39.95 -8.55
N GLN A 66 -26.64 40.16 -9.67
CA GLN A 66 -25.68 39.18 -10.19
C GLN A 66 -24.51 38.94 -9.21
N ARG A 67 -23.96 40.00 -8.60
CA ARG A 67 -22.88 39.88 -7.61
C ARG A 67 -23.31 39.09 -6.36
N LEU A 68 -24.53 39.30 -5.88
CA LEU A 68 -25.10 38.55 -4.76
C LEU A 68 -25.25 37.06 -5.09
N ALA A 69 -25.76 36.73 -6.27
CA ALA A 69 -25.89 35.35 -6.73
C ALA A 69 -24.52 34.64 -6.80
N TYR A 70 -23.48 35.32 -7.31
CA TYR A 70 -22.12 34.77 -7.31
C TYR A 70 -21.55 34.59 -5.89
N ALA A 71 -21.83 35.51 -4.97
CA ALA A 71 -21.38 35.39 -3.59
C ALA A 71 -22.04 34.19 -2.87
N GLU A 72 -23.33 33.96 -3.11
CA GLU A 72 -24.05 32.80 -2.57
C GLU A 72 -23.52 31.48 -3.15
N LYS A 73 -23.34 31.41 -4.48
CA LYS A 73 -22.73 30.23 -5.14
C LYS A 73 -21.35 29.92 -4.58
N ARG A 74 -20.51 30.94 -4.37
CA ARG A 74 -19.19 30.77 -3.75
C ARG A 74 -19.29 30.19 -2.34
N ARG A 75 -20.13 30.76 -1.48
CA ARG A 75 -20.33 30.27 -0.10
C ARG A 75 -20.82 28.82 -0.07
N ALA A 76 -21.73 28.44 -0.97
CA ALA A 76 -22.23 27.08 -1.06
C ALA A 76 -21.12 26.09 -1.46
N ILE A 77 -20.27 26.46 -2.43
CA ILE A 77 -19.11 25.65 -2.83
C ILE A 77 -18.10 25.53 -1.68
N GLU A 78 -17.81 26.64 -1.00
CA GLU A 78 -16.91 26.67 0.15
C GLU A 78 -17.41 25.71 1.26
N GLN A 79 -18.67 25.82 1.67
CA GLN A 79 -19.24 24.95 2.70
C GLN A 79 -19.21 23.47 2.31
N ARG A 80 -19.65 23.13 1.09
CA ARG A 80 -19.62 21.75 0.59
C ARG A 80 -18.21 21.17 0.57
N THR A 81 -17.22 22.00 0.26
CA THR A 81 -15.81 21.57 0.21
C THR A 81 -15.29 21.27 1.62
N LEU A 82 -15.55 22.16 2.59
CA LEU A 82 -15.20 21.93 3.98
C LEU A 82 -15.86 20.65 4.54
N ASP A 83 -17.16 20.49 4.33
CA ASP A 83 -17.90 19.32 4.79
C ASP A 83 -17.34 18.01 4.18
N SER A 84 -16.96 18.06 2.90
CA SER A 84 -16.32 16.92 2.22
C SER A 84 -14.96 16.57 2.84
N THR A 85 -14.12 17.58 3.13
CA THR A 85 -12.80 17.34 3.77
C THR A 85 -12.96 16.79 5.18
N ASN A 86 -13.88 17.33 5.99
CA ASN A 86 -14.16 16.84 7.34
C ASN A 86 -14.66 15.40 7.34
N LYS A 87 -15.58 15.06 6.42
CA LYS A 87 -16.07 13.69 6.26
C LYS A 87 -14.94 12.74 5.87
N SER A 88 -14.10 13.15 4.92
CA SER A 88 -12.96 12.34 4.46
C SER A 88 -11.96 12.09 5.58
N LEU A 89 -11.67 13.11 6.39
CA LEU A 89 -10.82 12.98 7.57
C LEU A 89 -11.40 11.99 8.59
N GLY A 90 -12.70 12.05 8.86
CA GLY A 90 -13.37 11.08 9.72
C GLY A 90 -13.23 9.63 9.23
N LEU A 91 -13.43 9.42 7.92
CA LEU A 91 -13.25 8.10 7.30
C LEU A 91 -11.80 7.60 7.39
N LEU A 92 -10.82 8.49 7.26
CA LEU A 92 -9.40 8.12 7.39
C LEU A 92 -9.07 7.68 8.82
N TYR A 93 -9.58 8.36 9.84
CA TYR A 93 -9.40 7.96 11.23
C TYR A 93 -10.05 6.61 11.53
N GLU A 94 -11.27 6.39 11.06
CA GLU A 94 -11.97 5.10 11.20
C GLU A 94 -11.18 3.98 10.51
N THR A 95 -10.72 4.22 9.29
CA THR A 95 -9.89 3.26 8.53
C THR A 95 -8.59 2.94 9.27
N GLN A 96 -7.97 3.95 9.91
CA GLN A 96 -6.74 3.76 10.68
C GLN A 96 -7.00 2.91 11.94
N GLU A 97 -8.11 3.13 12.65
CA GLU A 97 -8.51 2.31 13.79
C GLU A 97 -8.73 0.85 13.39
N VAL A 98 -9.47 0.61 12.31
CA VAL A 98 -9.70 -0.73 11.76
C VAL A 98 -8.37 -1.37 11.34
N GLY A 99 -7.47 -0.61 10.70
CA GLY A 99 -6.14 -1.08 10.31
C GLY A 99 -5.29 -1.49 11.51
N LYS A 100 -5.29 -0.70 12.60
CA LYS A 100 -4.61 -1.04 13.85
C LYS A 100 -5.18 -2.30 14.50
N ALA A 101 -6.50 -2.41 14.59
CA ALA A 101 -7.16 -3.60 15.12
C ALA A 101 -6.81 -4.84 14.29
N THR A 102 -6.78 -4.70 12.97
CA THR A 102 -6.35 -5.77 12.05
C THR A 102 -4.90 -6.19 12.29
N ALA A 103 -3.99 -5.23 12.52
CA ALA A 103 -2.59 -5.55 12.82
C ALA A 103 -2.44 -6.36 14.11
N VAL A 104 -3.21 -6.02 15.15
CA VAL A 104 -3.23 -6.77 16.42
C VAL A 104 -3.74 -8.20 16.20
N GLU A 105 -4.81 -8.36 15.42
CA GLU A 105 -5.35 -9.68 15.13
C GLU A 105 -4.37 -10.52 14.28
N LEU A 106 -3.71 -9.95 13.28
CA LEU A 106 -2.67 -10.65 12.51
C LEU A 106 -1.52 -11.12 13.41
N ALA A 107 -1.05 -10.28 14.35
CA ALA A 107 0.00 -10.69 15.29
C ALA A 107 -0.44 -11.87 16.17
N LYS A 108 -1.69 -11.85 16.64
CA LYS A 108 -2.27 -12.96 17.42
C LYS A 108 -2.45 -14.23 16.57
N GLN A 109 -2.81 -14.11 15.29
CA GLN A 109 -2.88 -15.24 14.37
C GLN A 109 -1.50 -15.85 14.16
N ARG A 110 -0.48 -15.02 13.94
CA ARG A 110 0.91 -15.46 13.81
C ARG A 110 1.35 -16.31 15.01
N GLU A 111 1.11 -15.86 16.24
CA GLU A 111 1.44 -16.62 17.46
C GLU A 111 0.79 -18.01 17.47
N GLN A 112 -0.46 -18.10 17.03
CA GLN A 112 -1.17 -19.38 16.94
C GLN A 112 -0.55 -20.31 15.90
N LEU A 113 -0.15 -19.77 14.73
CA LEU A 113 0.53 -20.54 13.69
C LEU A 113 1.90 -21.02 14.19
N GLU A 114 2.68 -20.18 14.86
CA GLU A 114 3.99 -20.56 15.42
C GLU A 114 3.85 -21.65 16.49
N LYS A 115 2.87 -21.53 17.39
CA LYS A 115 2.55 -22.56 18.38
C LYS A 115 2.17 -23.88 17.72
N THR A 116 1.35 -23.83 16.67
CA THR A 116 0.94 -25.03 15.92
C THR A 116 2.14 -25.68 15.24
N SER A 117 3.01 -24.88 14.61
CA SER A 117 4.26 -25.36 14.00
C SER A 117 5.16 -26.07 15.01
N HIS A 118 5.32 -25.51 16.21
CA HIS A 118 6.09 -26.15 17.29
C HIS A 118 5.46 -27.48 17.75
N GLN A 119 4.14 -27.52 17.89
CA GLN A 119 3.43 -28.77 18.23
C GLN A 119 3.64 -29.85 17.16
N LEU A 120 3.65 -29.49 15.87
CA LEU A 120 3.94 -30.42 14.79
C LEU A 120 5.37 -30.97 14.87
N ASP A 121 6.35 -30.15 15.23
CA ASP A 121 7.73 -30.60 15.45
C ASP A 121 7.83 -31.56 16.64
N GLU A 122 7.15 -31.25 17.75
CA GLU A 122 7.08 -32.10 18.93
C GLU A 122 6.44 -33.46 18.62
N ILE A 123 5.34 -33.46 17.86
CA ILE A 123 4.70 -34.69 17.38
C ILE A 123 5.68 -35.47 16.49
N SER A 124 6.32 -34.82 15.52
CA SER A 124 7.29 -35.48 14.62
C SER A 124 8.44 -36.14 15.39
N SER A 125 8.96 -35.45 16.42
CA SER A 125 9.99 -35.97 17.33
C SER A 125 9.49 -37.16 18.16
N THR A 126 8.30 -37.02 18.75
CA THR A 126 7.64 -38.08 19.55
C THR A 126 7.39 -39.32 18.69
N LEU A 127 6.95 -39.13 17.45
CA LEU A 127 6.79 -40.21 16.49
C LEU A 127 8.13 -40.89 16.20
N ARG A 128 9.23 -40.17 15.99
CA ARG A 128 10.54 -40.82 15.79
C ARG A 128 10.94 -41.71 16.97
N PHE A 129 10.71 -41.25 18.19
CA PHE A 129 10.95 -42.04 19.40
C PHE A 129 10.03 -43.27 19.48
N SER A 130 8.73 -43.08 19.24
CA SER A 130 7.72 -44.15 19.15
C SER A 130 8.12 -45.23 18.13
N GLN A 131 8.60 -44.84 16.94
CA GLN A 131 9.07 -45.79 15.93
C GLN A 131 10.26 -46.62 16.43
N ARG A 132 11.19 -46.02 17.18
CA ARG A 132 12.33 -46.74 17.78
C ARG A 132 11.85 -47.75 18.82
N HIS A 133 10.88 -47.39 19.65
CA HIS A 133 10.24 -48.31 20.59
C HIS A 133 9.50 -49.45 19.89
N LEU A 134 8.68 -49.15 18.88
CA LEU A 134 7.99 -50.17 18.08
C LEU A 134 8.97 -51.13 17.40
N THR A 135 10.11 -50.61 16.92
CA THR A 135 11.18 -51.44 16.34
C THR A 135 11.82 -52.36 17.38
N GLY A 136 12.04 -51.86 18.60
CA GLY A 136 12.47 -52.66 19.74
C GLY A 136 11.47 -53.77 20.10
N LEU A 137 10.18 -53.45 20.14
CA LEU A 137 9.11 -54.42 20.40
C LEU A 137 9.01 -55.50 19.31
N LYS A 138 9.11 -55.11 18.03
CA LYS A 138 9.21 -56.08 16.92
C LYS A 138 10.39 -57.04 17.10
N SER A 139 11.53 -56.52 17.55
CA SER A 139 12.74 -57.33 17.75
C SER A 139 12.57 -58.36 18.87
N VAL A 140 11.98 -57.99 20.02
CA VAL A 140 11.80 -58.94 21.13
C VAL A 140 10.76 -60.03 20.81
N PHE A 141 9.65 -59.68 20.15
CA PHE A 141 8.67 -60.69 19.71
C PHE A 141 9.22 -61.59 18.61
N GLY A 142 10.00 -61.05 17.68
CA GLY A 142 10.67 -61.83 16.63
C GLY A 142 11.74 -62.76 17.19
N GLY A 143 12.57 -62.27 18.11
CA GLY A 143 13.60 -63.05 18.79
C GLY A 143 13.03 -64.17 19.65
N LEU A 144 11.96 -63.89 20.40
CA LEU A 144 11.26 -64.93 21.18
C LEU A 144 10.59 -65.96 20.27
N LYS A 145 10.00 -65.55 19.14
CA LYS A 145 9.45 -66.50 18.16
C LYS A 145 10.54 -67.37 17.54
N ASN A 146 11.69 -66.80 17.18
CA ASN A 146 12.80 -67.55 16.58
C ASN A 146 13.50 -68.47 17.60
N TYR A 147 13.53 -68.05 18.87
CA TYR A 147 14.07 -68.85 19.98
C TYR A 147 13.11 -69.98 20.40
N LEU A 148 11.79 -69.73 20.37
CA LEU A 148 10.76 -70.71 20.73
C LEU A 148 10.40 -71.65 19.57
N SER A 149 10.61 -71.24 18.31
CA SER A 149 10.35 -72.09 17.13
C SER A 149 11.54 -72.98 16.74
N GLY A 150 12.50 -73.18 17.64
CA GLY A 150 13.57 -74.17 17.59
C GLY A 150 13.83 -74.82 16.24
N ASN A 151 14.56 -74.12 15.36
CA ASN A 151 15.33 -74.73 14.28
C ASN A 151 16.63 -73.93 14.17
N ARG A 152 17.68 -74.50 14.74
CA ARG A 152 19.01 -73.92 14.85
C ARG A 152 19.94 -74.84 14.05
N ASP A 153 20.22 -74.48 12.81
CA ASP A 153 21.35 -75.03 12.05
C ASP A 153 21.80 -74.06 10.95
N GLN A 154 22.76 -73.20 11.28
CA GLN A 154 23.94 -72.92 10.46
C GLN A 154 24.89 -71.93 11.16
N PRO A 155 26.19 -72.26 11.31
CA PRO A 155 27.24 -71.28 11.50
C PRO A 155 27.81 -70.85 10.13
N PRO A 156 28.18 -69.58 9.91
CA PRO A 156 29.20 -69.27 8.93
C PRO A 156 30.55 -69.12 9.62
N THR A 157 31.46 -69.98 9.18
CA THR A 157 32.91 -69.90 9.29
C THR A 157 33.47 -68.59 8.75
N ALA A 158 34.56 -68.14 9.36
CA ALA A 158 35.36 -66.99 8.95
C ALA A 158 35.86 -67.07 7.51
N THR A 159 35.86 -65.94 6.80
CA THR A 159 36.86 -65.60 5.76
C THR A 159 36.83 -64.09 5.47
N GLY A 160 38.01 -63.46 5.50
CA GLY A 160 38.30 -62.23 4.75
C GLY A 160 38.37 -60.91 5.54
N SER A 161 39.53 -60.60 6.12
CA SER A 161 40.08 -59.22 6.03
C SER A 161 40.98 -59.18 4.78
N PRO A 162 41.21 -58.01 4.13
CA PRO A 162 42.24 -57.11 4.65
C PRO A 162 42.01 -55.59 4.43
N THR A 163 42.66 -54.82 5.30
CA THR A 163 43.48 -53.63 4.98
C THR A 163 42.88 -52.44 4.23
N GLY A 164 42.89 -51.29 4.93
CA GLY A 164 42.78 -49.95 4.35
C GLY A 164 42.95 -48.85 5.41
N SER A 165 44.22 -48.48 5.64
CA SER A 165 44.83 -47.25 6.23
C SER A 165 43.89 -46.11 6.67
N GLN A 166 43.89 -45.65 7.92
CA GLN A 166 44.80 -44.65 8.52
C GLN A 166 45.22 -43.47 7.62
N SER A 167 44.86 -42.25 8.05
CA SER A 167 45.60 -40.97 8.05
C SER A 167 44.63 -39.81 7.80
N SER A 168 44.26 -38.96 8.78
CA SER A 168 45.02 -37.88 9.45
C SER A 168 45.15 -36.59 8.62
N GLN A 169 44.96 -35.47 9.33
CA GLN A 169 45.49 -34.10 9.13
C GLN A 169 44.67 -33.10 8.31
N GLU A 170 44.09 -32.07 8.96
CA GLU A 170 44.64 -30.72 9.29
C GLU A 170 44.30 -29.72 8.16
N ALA A 171 43.46 -28.72 8.40
CA ALA A 171 43.77 -27.39 8.93
C ALA A 171 44.74 -26.57 8.06
N ASN A 172 44.21 -25.56 7.35
CA ASN A 172 44.78 -24.20 7.23
C ASN A 172 43.89 -23.36 6.29
N SER A 173 43.28 -22.27 6.80
CA SER A 173 43.77 -20.87 6.76
C SER A 173 43.79 -20.33 5.32
N ASN A 174 43.19 -19.20 4.96
CA ASN A 174 43.53 -17.89 5.49
C ASN A 174 42.63 -16.82 4.84
N ILE A 175 42.50 -15.71 5.55
CA ILE A 175 41.94 -14.42 5.15
C ILE A 175 42.92 -13.73 4.19
N ASN A 176 42.38 -13.05 3.18
CA ASN A 176 43.01 -11.90 2.50
C ASN A 176 41.86 -11.15 1.80
N LEU A 177 41.35 -10.00 2.27
CA LEU A 177 41.96 -8.67 2.42
C LEU A 177 42.83 -8.25 1.21
N GLY A 178 42.22 -7.47 0.32
CA GLY A 178 42.89 -6.79 -0.79
C GLY A 178 42.07 -5.57 -1.20
N ALA A 179 42.57 -4.40 -0.83
CA ALA A 179 42.02 -3.09 -1.13
C ALA A 179 42.58 -2.53 -2.45
N CYS A 180 41.74 -1.80 -3.18
CA CYS A 180 42.07 -0.65 -4.05
C CYS A 180 40.76 0.16 -4.21
N GLY A 181 40.60 1.37 -3.65
CA GLY A 181 41.11 2.64 -4.17
C GLY A 181 40.41 3.00 -5.50
N GLY A 182 39.64 4.05 -5.70
CA GLY A 182 39.17 5.20 -4.91
C GLY A 182 38.49 6.16 -5.90
N ALA A 183 37.34 6.75 -5.56
CA ALA A 183 36.80 7.99 -6.13
C ALA A 183 35.56 8.43 -5.34
N SER A 184 35.45 9.73 -5.10
CA SER A 184 34.61 10.46 -4.15
C SER A 184 33.10 10.18 -4.15
N PRO A 185 32.41 10.36 -3.01
CA PRO A 185 30.95 10.42 -2.96
C PRO A 185 30.46 11.83 -3.34
N SER A 186 29.76 11.96 -4.46
CA SER A 186 28.95 13.15 -4.72
C SER A 186 27.73 13.14 -3.80
N ALA A 187 27.59 14.19 -2.99
CA ALA A 187 26.46 14.41 -2.12
C ALA A 187 25.12 14.41 -2.91
N PRO A 188 24.02 13.85 -2.35
CA PRO A 188 22.70 14.02 -2.95
C PRO A 188 22.23 15.46 -2.73
N LEU A 189 22.21 16.26 -3.80
CA LEU A 189 21.62 17.60 -3.82
C LEU A 189 20.12 17.53 -3.53
N SER A 190 19.63 18.52 -2.78
CA SER A 190 18.22 18.72 -2.46
C SER A 190 17.40 19.03 -3.72
N PRO A 191 16.14 18.56 -3.86
CA PRO A 191 15.28 18.86 -5.01
C PRO A 191 15.03 20.35 -5.27
N ALA A 192 15.31 21.24 -4.31
CA ALA A 192 15.11 22.67 -4.43
C ALA A 192 16.17 23.40 -5.29
N GLU A 193 17.37 22.84 -5.46
CA GLU A 193 18.49 23.55 -6.10
C GLU A 193 18.51 23.42 -7.64
N ARG A 194 17.60 22.63 -8.23
CA ARG A 194 17.53 22.43 -9.69
C ARG A 194 16.77 23.50 -10.46
N TYR A 195 16.04 24.40 -9.80
CA TYR A 195 15.16 25.38 -10.47
C TYR A 195 15.76 26.78 -10.64
N ASP A 196 16.93 27.06 -10.06
CA ASP A 196 17.51 28.41 -10.03
C ASP A 196 18.22 28.84 -11.34
N ASN A 197 18.42 27.91 -12.29
CA ASN A 197 19.17 28.16 -13.52
C ASN A 197 18.31 28.16 -14.79
N HIS A 198 17.01 28.46 -14.69
CA HIS A 198 16.15 28.60 -15.88
C HIS A 198 16.17 30.05 -16.40
N PRO A 199 16.33 30.29 -17.73
CA PRO A 199 16.38 31.63 -18.32
C PRO A 199 15.10 32.46 -18.10
N VAL A 200 14.01 31.83 -17.69
CA VAL A 200 12.75 32.49 -17.31
C VAL A 200 12.86 33.25 -15.98
N SER A 201 13.70 32.79 -15.03
CA SER A 201 13.90 33.48 -13.75
C SER A 201 14.75 34.75 -13.87
N GLN A 202 15.63 34.85 -14.88
CA GLN A 202 16.48 36.04 -15.07
C GLN A 202 15.77 37.21 -15.75
N LEU A 203 14.66 36.96 -16.46
CA LEU A 203 13.84 38.01 -17.09
C LEU A 203 12.85 38.69 -16.12
N ARG A 204 12.73 38.20 -14.88
CA ARG A 204 11.88 38.76 -13.81
C ARG A 204 12.71 39.46 -12.72
N GLY A 205 13.90 39.93 -13.05
CA GLY A 205 14.76 40.69 -12.14
C GLY A 205 14.76 42.19 -12.44
N ASP A 206 13.60 42.86 -12.33
CA ASP A 206 13.57 44.33 -12.29
C ASP A 206 13.63 44.79 -10.81
N PRO A 207 14.72 45.43 -10.36
CA PRO A 207 14.91 45.85 -8.97
C PRO A 207 14.05 47.06 -8.57
N SER A 208 13.23 47.62 -9.47
CA SER A 208 12.40 48.81 -9.16
C SER A 208 10.96 48.51 -8.75
N SER A 209 10.49 47.26 -8.80
CA SER A 209 9.14 46.96 -8.32
C SER A 209 9.16 46.63 -6.85
N THR A 210 8.80 47.60 -6.01
CA THR A 210 8.26 47.35 -4.68
C THR A 210 6.94 46.61 -4.85
N TYR A 211 7.00 45.32 -5.21
CA TYR A 211 5.93 44.41 -4.90
C TYR A 211 5.98 44.24 -3.38
N GLN A 212 5.24 45.09 -2.68
CA GLN A 212 4.65 44.62 -1.43
C GLN A 212 3.97 43.30 -1.81
N PRO A 213 4.38 42.14 -1.27
CA PRO A 213 3.51 40.99 -1.35
C PRO A 213 2.27 41.45 -0.59
N GLN A 214 1.22 41.81 -1.32
CA GLN A 214 -0.12 41.97 -0.78
C GLN A 214 -0.33 40.66 -0.04
N ARG A 215 -0.16 40.68 1.28
CA ARG A 215 -0.52 39.55 2.12
C ARG A 215 -2.02 39.51 1.99
N GLN A 216 -2.48 38.77 0.99
CA GLN A 216 -3.85 38.31 0.88
C GLN A 216 -4.12 37.73 2.24
N ALA A 217 -4.91 38.44 3.05
CA ALA A 217 -5.29 37.96 4.37
C ALA A 217 -5.78 36.54 4.14
N ALA A 218 -5.08 35.56 4.70
CA ALA A 218 -5.34 34.16 4.41
C ALA A 218 -6.83 33.93 4.70
N ASN A 219 -7.60 33.65 3.65
CA ASN A 219 -9.04 33.46 3.80
C ASN A 219 -9.22 32.35 4.84
N PRO A 220 -9.99 32.56 5.92
CA PRO A 220 -10.09 31.58 7.00
C PRO A 220 -10.59 30.22 6.50
N PHE A 221 -11.44 30.24 5.47
CA PHE A 221 -11.85 29.06 4.70
C PHE A 221 -10.66 28.30 4.09
N GLN A 222 -9.75 28.99 3.40
CA GLN A 222 -8.61 28.37 2.74
C GLN A 222 -7.65 27.78 3.78
N ALA A 223 -7.38 28.51 4.87
CA ALA A 223 -6.52 28.03 5.94
C ALA A 223 -7.08 26.74 6.59
N GLN A 224 -8.40 26.65 6.75
CA GLN A 224 -9.04 25.45 7.28
C GLN A 224 -8.97 24.27 6.30
N ILE A 225 -9.17 24.50 5.00
CA ILE A 225 -8.99 23.45 3.99
C ILE A 225 -7.54 22.96 3.97
N ASP A 226 -6.58 23.86 3.96
CA ASP A 226 -5.16 23.50 3.91
C ASP A 226 -4.78 22.65 5.13
N SER A 227 -5.28 23.02 6.33
CA SER A 227 -5.11 22.22 7.55
C SER A 227 -5.74 20.83 7.42
N ASN A 228 -6.99 20.74 6.96
CA ASN A 228 -7.67 19.46 6.79
C ASN A 228 -6.94 18.58 5.76
N LEU A 229 -6.45 19.15 4.66
CA LEU A 229 -5.72 18.42 3.64
C LEU A 229 -4.35 17.94 4.15
N GLU A 230 -3.66 18.72 4.96
CA GLU A 230 -2.40 18.32 5.60
C GLU A 230 -2.63 17.14 6.56
N GLU A 231 -3.68 17.20 7.38
CA GLU A 231 -4.07 16.09 8.26
C GLU A 231 -4.45 14.84 7.46
N MET A 232 -5.19 14.99 6.36
CA MET A 232 -5.50 13.89 5.46
C MET A 232 -4.23 13.27 4.86
N CYS A 233 -3.26 14.07 4.42
CA CYS A 233 -1.97 13.59 3.90
C CYS A 233 -1.18 12.79 4.95
N SER A 234 -1.17 13.28 6.19
CA SER A 234 -0.53 12.59 7.32
C SER A 234 -1.21 11.24 7.59
N ASN A 235 -2.54 11.21 7.70
CA ASN A 235 -3.31 9.99 7.92
C ASN A 235 -3.13 8.98 6.77
N LEU A 236 -3.13 9.42 5.52
CA LEU A 236 -2.85 8.57 4.37
C LEU A 236 -1.44 7.96 4.42
N SER A 237 -0.45 8.72 4.90
CA SER A 237 0.91 8.21 5.09
C SER A 237 0.96 7.11 6.16
N VAL A 238 0.23 7.29 7.27
CA VAL A 238 0.09 6.27 8.31
C VAL A 238 -0.64 5.03 7.78
N LEU A 239 -1.73 5.21 7.04
CA LEU A 239 -2.46 4.12 6.41
C LEU A 239 -1.59 3.33 5.43
N LYS A 240 -0.73 4.02 4.66
CA LYS A 240 0.23 3.36 3.77
C LYS A 240 1.24 2.52 4.54
N MET A 241 1.76 3.04 5.64
CA MET A 241 2.68 2.29 6.50
C MET A 241 1.99 1.04 7.06
N LEU A 242 0.79 1.21 7.66
CA LEU A 242 -0.02 0.09 8.14
C LEU A 242 -0.29 -0.94 7.03
N ALA A 243 -0.71 -0.51 5.84
CA ALA A 243 -0.98 -1.42 4.73
C ALA A 243 0.27 -2.20 4.30
N THR A 244 1.45 -1.55 4.32
CA THR A 244 2.73 -2.21 3.99
C THR A 244 3.10 -3.23 5.06
N ASP A 245 2.97 -2.88 6.34
CA ASP A 245 3.26 -3.77 7.47
C ASP A 245 2.31 -4.97 7.50
N LEU A 246 1.00 -4.72 7.31
CA LEU A 246 -0.02 -5.77 7.20
C LEU A 246 0.25 -6.70 6.00
N GLY A 247 0.65 -6.14 4.85
CA GLY A 247 1.01 -6.92 3.68
C GLY A 247 2.21 -7.83 3.93
N GLY A 248 3.28 -7.28 4.52
CA GLY A 248 4.48 -8.06 4.87
C GLY A 248 4.20 -9.14 5.92
N GLU A 249 3.35 -8.86 6.90
CA GLU A 249 2.95 -9.86 7.89
C GLU A 249 2.13 -11.00 7.26
N ILE A 250 1.22 -10.70 6.32
CA ILE A 250 0.48 -11.74 5.57
C ILE A 250 1.43 -12.60 4.73
N GLU A 251 2.37 -12.00 4.02
CA GLU A 251 3.38 -12.73 3.24
C GLU A 251 4.21 -13.67 4.14
N SER A 252 4.66 -13.17 5.30
CA SER A 252 5.40 -14.00 6.28
C SER A 252 4.54 -15.14 6.84
N GLN A 253 3.26 -14.90 7.13
CA GLN A 253 2.34 -15.95 7.58
C GLN A 253 2.07 -16.99 6.49
N ASN A 254 2.01 -16.59 5.22
CA ASN A 254 1.87 -17.53 4.10
C ASN A 254 3.07 -18.49 4.01
N GLU A 255 4.30 -17.97 4.14
CA GLU A 255 5.50 -18.83 4.19
C GLU A 255 5.47 -19.80 5.38
N LEU A 256 4.99 -19.35 6.54
CA LEU A 256 4.82 -20.21 7.72
C LEU A 256 3.76 -21.29 7.50
N LEU A 257 2.65 -20.96 6.85
CA LEU A 257 1.60 -21.92 6.48
C LEU A 257 2.12 -22.99 5.54
N ASP A 258 2.89 -22.62 4.51
CA ASP A 258 3.51 -23.56 3.58
C ASP A 258 4.45 -24.53 4.32
N ASN A 259 5.30 -23.99 5.20
CA ASN A 259 6.19 -24.80 6.03
C ASN A 259 5.41 -25.78 6.92
N MET A 260 4.33 -25.30 7.56
CA MET A 260 3.47 -26.15 8.38
C MET A 260 2.78 -27.22 7.56
N ASN A 261 2.34 -26.93 6.34
CA ASN A 261 1.71 -27.94 5.49
C ASN A 261 2.67 -29.10 5.22
N TYR A 262 3.95 -28.82 4.92
CA TYR A 262 4.97 -29.86 4.80
C TYR A 262 5.17 -30.67 6.10
N LYS A 263 5.19 -30.00 7.25
CA LYS A 263 5.30 -30.68 8.55
C LYS A 263 4.09 -31.57 8.85
N ILE A 264 2.88 -31.11 8.54
CA ILE A 264 1.63 -31.86 8.71
C ILE A 264 1.68 -33.13 7.87
N GLU A 265 2.05 -33.02 6.59
CA GLU A 265 2.17 -34.18 5.69
C GLU A 265 3.20 -35.22 6.20
N ASP A 266 4.37 -34.78 6.66
CA ASP A 266 5.39 -35.68 7.22
C ASP A 266 4.92 -36.36 8.52
N VAL A 267 4.26 -35.61 9.41
CA VAL A 267 3.66 -36.14 10.63
C VAL A 267 2.57 -37.17 10.31
N ASP A 268 1.68 -36.85 9.37
CA ASP A 268 0.58 -37.73 8.96
C ASP A 268 1.10 -39.06 8.39
N LEU A 269 2.08 -39.00 7.49
CA LEU A 269 2.74 -40.20 6.93
C LEU A 269 3.37 -41.06 8.03
N LYS A 270 4.03 -40.45 9.02
CA LYS A 270 4.62 -41.16 10.16
C LYS A 270 3.57 -41.80 11.06
N ILE A 271 2.48 -41.09 11.37
CA ILE A 271 1.36 -41.61 12.16
C ILE A 271 0.75 -42.82 11.47
N HIS A 272 0.44 -42.73 10.18
CA HIS A 272 -0.12 -43.84 9.41
C HIS A 272 0.80 -45.06 9.40
N LYS A 273 2.10 -44.84 9.18
CA LYS A 273 3.09 -45.93 9.22
C LYS A 273 3.17 -46.58 10.59
N GLN A 274 3.18 -45.79 11.66
CA GLN A 274 3.22 -46.31 13.04
C GLN A 274 1.95 -47.04 13.43
N ASN A 275 0.79 -46.54 13.03
CA ASN A 275 -0.48 -47.20 13.28
C ASN A 275 -0.54 -48.58 12.56
N LYS A 276 -0.04 -48.64 11.32
CA LYS A 276 0.13 -49.92 10.59
C LYS A 276 1.13 -50.87 11.27
N ASP A 277 2.20 -50.36 11.85
CA ASP A 277 3.19 -51.16 12.57
C ASP A 277 2.66 -51.67 13.91
N MET A 278 1.94 -50.83 14.64
CA MET A 278 1.32 -51.15 15.91
C MET A 278 0.18 -52.16 15.75
N SER A 279 -0.69 -52.01 14.75
CA SER A 279 -1.73 -53.00 14.44
C SER A 279 -1.15 -54.39 14.11
N LYS A 280 -0.05 -54.46 13.35
CA LYS A 280 0.67 -55.73 13.10
C LYS A 280 1.24 -56.37 14.37
N LEU A 281 1.73 -55.56 15.31
CA LEU A 281 2.26 -56.04 16.59
C LEU A 281 1.14 -56.54 17.51
N LEU A 282 0.03 -55.83 17.56
CA LEU A 282 -1.08 -56.13 18.45
C LEU A 282 -1.92 -57.33 18.02
N LYS A 283 -1.77 -57.82 16.78
CA LYS A 283 -2.51 -58.98 16.24
C LYS A 283 -3.94 -59.08 16.79
N LYS A 284 -4.82 -58.22 16.29
CA LYS A 284 -6.08 -58.76 15.79
C LYS A 284 -5.79 -59.53 14.53
#